data_AF-A0A662QRK9-F1
#
_entry.id   AF-A0A662QRK9-F1
#
_cell.length_a   1.000
_cell.length_b   1.000
_cell.length_c   1.000
_cell.angle_alpha   90.00
_cell.angle_beta   90.00
_cell.angle_gamma   90.00
#
_symmetry.space_group_name_H-M   'P 1'
#
loop_
_entity.id
_entity.type
_entity.pdbx_description
1 polymer ?
#
loop_
_entity_poly.entity_id
_entity_poly.type
_entity_poly.pdbx_seq_one_letter_code
_entity_poly.pdbx_strand_id
1 'polypeptide(L)'
;MIYGEIIWRGIIKIVDRNFEDVDLENRTAKNFKTHKIYFLRIVRRKGTKESDEEYGFINIMKHEIKLSKDLIHLFVFCVLDVKLKKITVNSELDDGLWKR
;
A
#
# COMPACT_ATOMS: atom_id res chain seq x y z
N MET A 1 -12.77 -3.77 20.16
CA MET A 1 -11.73 -4.34 19.27
C MET A 1 -12.38 -5.46 18.48
N ILE A 2 -12.00 -5.54 17.19
CA ILE A 2 -12.34 -6.55 16.17
C ILE A 2 -13.77 -6.45 15.58
N TYR A 3 -13.84 -5.96 14.35
CA TYR A 3 -14.86 -6.25 13.32
C TYR A 3 -14.14 -5.99 11.98
N GLY A 4 -14.16 -6.82 10.94
CA GLY A 4 -14.82 -8.09 10.64
C GLY A 4 -14.53 -8.42 9.15
N GLU A 5 -14.67 -9.71 8.82
CA GLU A 5 -14.81 -10.32 7.49
C GLU A 5 -13.64 -10.31 6.49
N ILE A 6 -13.01 -11.49 6.39
CA ILE A 6 -12.16 -11.90 5.26
C ILE A 6 -13.06 -12.61 4.25
N ILE A 7 -13.43 -11.93 3.18
CA ILE A 7 -14.10 -12.53 2.01
C ILE A 7 -13.03 -12.95 1.01
N TRP A 8 -12.82 -14.26 0.88
CA TRP A 8 -11.95 -14.86 -0.13
C TRP A 8 -12.60 -14.78 -1.52
N ARG A 9 -12.24 -13.75 -2.31
CA ARG A 9 -12.31 -13.71 -3.80
C ARG A 9 -11.69 -12.40 -4.30
N GLY A 10 -10.39 -12.51 -4.59
CA GLY A 10 -9.53 -11.41 -5.04
C GLY A 10 -8.95 -10.62 -3.86
N ILE A 11 -7.63 -10.67 -3.68
CA ILE A 11 -6.96 -10.08 -2.51
C ILE A 11 -6.93 -8.56 -2.64
N ILE A 12 -7.94 -7.87 -2.13
CA ILE A 12 -7.82 -6.46 -1.75
C ILE A 12 -7.23 -6.45 -0.33
N LYS A 13 -5.91 -6.34 -0.21
CA LYS A 13 -5.28 -6.05 1.09
C LYS A 13 -5.34 -4.55 1.34
N ILE A 14 -6.42 -4.08 1.96
CA ILE A 14 -6.47 -2.76 2.58
C ILE A 14 -5.49 -2.80 3.76
N VAL A 15 -4.25 -2.43 3.50
CA VAL A 15 -3.28 -2.19 4.57
C VAL A 15 -3.55 -0.80 5.10
N ASP A 16 -4.50 -0.70 6.04
CA ASP A 16 -4.77 0.53 6.77
C ASP A 16 -3.54 0.84 7.64
N ARG A 17 -2.77 1.84 7.23
CA ARG A 17 -1.69 2.39 8.05
C ARG A 17 -1.98 3.85 8.19
N ASN A 18 -2.35 4.26 9.40
CA ASN A 18 -2.46 5.66 9.77
C ASN A 18 -1.07 6.29 9.62
N PHE A 19 -0.96 7.27 8.74
CA PHE A 19 0.21 8.15 8.58
C PHE A 19 0.13 9.33 9.56
N GLU A 20 -0.53 9.17 10.70
CA GLU A 20 -0.83 10.24 11.66
C GLU A 20 0.43 11.01 12.08
N ASP A 21 1.52 10.28 12.32
CA ASP A 21 2.81 10.82 12.77
C ASP A 21 3.77 11.17 11.61
N VAL A 22 3.37 10.95 10.36
CA VAL A 22 4.21 11.28 9.20
C VAL A 22 4.04 12.74 8.87
N ASP A 23 5.15 13.46 8.86
CA ASP A 23 5.19 14.82 8.35
C ASP A 23 4.98 14.80 6.82
N LEU A 24 3.71 14.99 6.43
CA LEU A 24 3.29 15.14 5.05
C LEU A 24 3.50 16.57 4.53
N GLU A 25 3.97 17.52 5.36
CA GLU A 25 4.37 18.87 4.94
C GLU A 25 5.71 18.84 4.21
N ASN A 26 5.87 17.92 3.26
CA ASN A 26 6.86 18.10 2.23
C ASN A 26 6.50 19.40 1.48
N ARG A 27 7.44 20.35 1.42
CA ARG A 27 7.25 21.69 0.79
C ARG A 27 6.71 21.63 -0.65
N THR A 28 6.77 20.47 -1.29
CA THR A 28 6.26 20.19 -2.64
C THR A 28 4.82 19.64 -2.64
N ALA A 29 4.40 18.93 -1.58
CA ALA A 29 3.06 18.35 -1.44
C ALA A 29 1.98 19.41 -1.16
N LYS A 30 2.32 20.50 -0.47
CA LYS A 30 1.40 21.62 -0.18
C LYS A 30 0.84 22.33 -1.42
N ASN A 31 1.48 22.15 -2.58
CA ASN A 31 1.05 22.75 -3.85
C ASN A 31 0.05 21.86 -4.62
N PHE A 32 -0.18 20.62 -4.18
CA PHE A 32 -1.18 19.77 -4.80
C PHE A 32 -2.57 20.28 -4.42
N LYS A 33 -3.36 20.65 -5.44
CA LYS A 33 -4.79 21.01 -5.28
C LYS A 33 -5.66 19.81 -4.90
N THR A 34 -5.16 18.58 -5.07
CA THR A 34 -5.85 17.33 -4.73
C THR A 34 -5.35 16.77 -3.41
N HIS A 35 -6.26 16.26 -2.60
CA HIS A 35 -5.93 15.55 -1.36
C HIS A 35 -5.64 14.07 -1.59
N LYS A 36 -5.93 13.55 -2.79
CA LYS A 36 -5.65 12.16 -3.16
C LYS A 36 -4.57 12.11 -4.24
N ILE A 37 -3.51 11.37 -3.96
CA ILE A 37 -2.38 11.13 -4.86
C ILE A 37 -2.40 9.66 -5.26
N TYR A 38 -2.44 9.40 -6.56
CA TYR A 38 -2.51 8.07 -7.16
C TYR A 38 -1.18 7.74 -7.82
N PHE A 39 -0.62 6.56 -7.56
CA PHE A 39 0.67 6.16 -8.12
C PHE A 39 0.86 4.65 -8.10
N LEU A 40 1.70 4.14 -9.02
CA LEU A 40 2.12 2.74 -9.05
C LEU A 40 3.44 2.57 -8.29
N ARG A 41 3.58 1.47 -7.55
CA ARG A 41 4.85 1.03 -6.98
C ARG A 41 5.08 -0.44 -7.29
N ILE A 42 6.32 -0.80 -7.56
CA ILE A 42 6.73 -2.20 -7.56
C ILE A 42 7.02 -2.65 -6.13
N VAL A 43 6.46 -3.79 -5.74
CA VAL A 43 6.72 -4.39 -4.43
C VAL A 43 8.11 -5.02 -4.45
N ARG A 44 8.96 -4.57 -3.54
CA ARG A 44 10.34 -5.04 -3.37
C ARG A 44 10.38 -6.16 -2.34
N ARG A 45 11.31 -7.11 -2.50
CA ARG A 45 11.61 -8.14 -1.50
C ARG A 45 12.43 -7.57 -0.36
N LYS A 46 12.13 -7.99 0.88
CA LYS A 46 13.03 -7.89 2.02
C LYS A 46 13.09 -9.23 2.75
N GLY A 47 14.25 -9.57 3.28
CA GLY A 47 14.54 -10.90 3.83
C GLY A 47 15.17 -11.85 2.80
N THR A 48 15.55 -13.03 3.27
CA THR A 48 16.11 -14.11 2.45
C THR A 48 15.00 -14.77 1.64
N LYS A 49 15.26 -15.12 0.38
CA LYS A 49 14.29 -15.81 -0.48
C LYS A 49 13.83 -17.11 0.19
N GLU A 50 12.53 -17.36 0.21
CA GLU A 50 11.87 -18.55 0.77
C GLU A 50 12.01 -18.71 2.30
N SER A 51 12.49 -17.70 3.03
CA SER A 51 12.46 -17.72 4.50
C SER A 51 11.10 -17.28 5.04
N ASP A 52 10.79 -17.67 6.27
CA ASP A 52 9.59 -17.19 6.99
C ASP A 52 9.64 -15.68 7.28
N GLU A 53 10.83 -15.08 7.18
CA GLU A 53 11.05 -13.64 7.31
C GLU A 53 10.92 -12.90 5.96
N GLU A 54 10.64 -13.59 4.85
CA GLU A 54 10.45 -12.98 3.54
C GLU A 54 9.11 -12.21 3.48
N TYR A 55 9.19 -10.93 3.13
CA TYR A 55 8.00 -10.14 2.82
C TYR A 55 8.23 -9.19 1.65
N GLY A 56 7.12 -8.87 0.97
CA GLY A 56 7.08 -7.77 0.03
C GLY A 56 6.98 -6.45 0.79
N PHE A 57 7.54 -5.37 0.26
CA PHE A 57 7.32 -4.04 0.82
C PHE A 57 7.31 -2.96 -0.26
N ILE A 58 6.65 -1.85 0.06
CA ILE A 58 6.82 -0.57 -0.63
C ILE A 58 7.28 0.48 0.39
N ASN A 59 8.17 1.36 -0.04
CA ASN A 59 8.59 2.49 0.79
C ASN A 59 7.91 3.76 0.29
N ILE A 60 7.28 4.50 1.20
CA ILE A 60 6.61 5.76 0.91
C ILE A 60 7.04 6.75 1.97
N MET A 61 7.73 7.83 1.56
CA MET A 61 8.25 8.85 2.47
C MET A 61 9.04 8.26 3.64
N LYS A 62 9.95 7.32 3.35
CA LYS A 62 10.77 6.57 4.32
C LYS A 62 9.99 5.60 5.22
N HIS A 63 8.66 5.54 5.10
CA HIS A 63 7.83 4.59 5.82
C HIS A 63 7.70 3.31 5.01
N GLU A 64 8.08 2.20 5.64
CA GLU A 64 7.99 0.87 5.04
C GLU A 64 6.61 0.28 5.27
N ILE A 65 5.92 0.00 4.17
CA ILE A 65 4.67 -0.74 4.16
C ILE A 65 4.98 -2.18 3.81
N LYS A 66 4.95 -3.05 4.82
CA LYS A 66 4.99 -4.51 4.63
C LYS A 66 3.73 -4.98 3.92
N LEU A 67 3.94 -5.82 2.93
CA LEU A 67 2.97 -6.44 2.05
C LEU A 67 3.23 -7.96 2.02
N SER A 68 2.31 -8.66 1.39
CA SER A 68 2.37 -10.11 1.25
C SER A 68 3.53 -10.55 0.35
N LYS A 69 4.10 -11.74 0.61
CA LYS A 69 5.19 -12.31 -0.20
C LYS A 69 4.77 -12.64 -1.65
N ASP A 70 3.51 -12.99 -1.86
CA ASP A 70 2.87 -13.20 -3.17
C ASP A 70 2.86 -11.95 -4.04
N LEU A 71 2.97 -10.75 -3.43
CA LEU A 71 3.01 -9.50 -4.18
C LEU A 71 4.43 -9.13 -4.63
N ILE A 72 5.47 -9.85 -4.22
CA ILE A 72 6.86 -9.52 -4.58
C ILE A 72 7.02 -9.48 -6.10
N HIS A 73 7.65 -8.42 -6.61
CA HIS A 73 7.82 -8.11 -8.03
C HIS A 73 6.55 -7.73 -8.80
N LEU A 74 5.38 -7.68 -8.15
CA LEU A 74 4.16 -7.14 -8.75
C LEU A 74 4.09 -5.62 -8.60
N PHE A 75 3.37 -4.97 -9.53
CA PHE A 75 2.97 -3.59 -9.37
C PHE A 75 1.71 -3.51 -8.51
N VAL A 76 1.68 -2.52 -7.61
CA VAL A 76 0.53 -2.18 -6.78
C VAL A 76 0.13 -0.73 -7.02
N PHE A 77 -1.17 -0.49 -7.10
CA PHE A 77 -1.75 0.84 -7.22
C PHE A 77 -2.02 1.41 -5.83
N CYS A 78 -1.35 2.51 -5.53
CA CYS A 78 -1.42 3.18 -4.26
C CYS A 78 -2.29 4.44 -4.37
N VAL A 79 -3.14 4.63 -3.36
CA VAL A 79 -3.90 5.86 -3.16
C VAL A 79 -3.47 6.44 -1.82
N LEU A 80 -2.80 7.58 -1.83
CA LEU A 80 -2.47 8.34 -0.64
C LEU A 80 -3.50 9.47 -0.47
N ASP A 81 -4.32 9.36 0.57
CA ASP A 81 -5.18 10.45 1.03
C ASP A 81 -4.41 11.27 2.07
N VAL A 82 -3.93 12.44 1.64
CA VAL A 82 -3.12 13.36 2.45
C VAL A 82 -3.94 13.97 3.59
N LYS A 83 -5.24 14.18 3.37
CA LYS A 83 -6.13 14.78 4.38
C LYS A 83 -6.47 13.79 5.48
N LEU A 84 -6.76 12.55 5.12
CA LEU A 84 -7.03 11.47 6.06
C LEU A 84 -5.76 10.80 6.59
N LYS A 85 -4.58 11.19 6.07
CA LYS A 85 -3.30 10.54 6.35
C LYS A 85 -3.40 9.01 6.18
N LYS A 86 -4.03 8.58 5.09
CA LYS A 86 -4.35 7.17 4.83
C LYS A 86 -3.74 6.73 3.52
N ILE A 87 -3.19 5.51 3.50
CA ILE A 87 -2.85 4.85 2.25
C ILE A 87 -3.73 3.64 1.99
N THR A 88 -4.12 3.45 0.74
CA THR A 88 -4.72 2.22 0.24
C THR A 88 -3.79 1.63 -0.80
N VAL A 89 -3.49 0.34 -0.69
CA VAL A 89 -2.68 -0.40 -1.65
C VAL A 89 -3.56 -1.44 -2.29
N ASN A 90 -3.70 -1.38 -3.60
CA ASN A 90 -4.48 -2.30 -4.39
C ASN A 90 -3.53 -3.11 -5.28
N SER A 91 -3.76 -4.41 -5.37
CA SER A 91 -3.10 -5.30 -6.33
C SER A 91 -4.08 -5.72 -7.39
N GLU A 92 -3.56 -6.00 -8.58
CA GLU A 92 -4.33 -6.60 -9.67
C GLU A 92 -4.76 -8.02 -9.26
N LEU A 93 -5.99 -8.39 -9.63
CA LEU A 93 -6.55 -9.72 -9.39
C LEU A 93 -6.15 -10.68 -10.53
N ASP A 94 -6.30 -11.99 -10.31
CA ASP A 94 -6.00 -13.03 -11.32
C ASP A 94 -6.79 -12.88 -12.63
N ASP A 95 -7.85 -12.05 -12.65
CA ASP A 95 -8.68 -11.73 -13.81
C ASP A 95 -8.29 -10.41 -14.52
N GLY A 96 -7.23 -9.72 -14.07
CA GLY A 96 -6.82 -8.42 -14.61
C GLY A 96 -7.77 -7.27 -14.24
N LEU A 97 -8.73 -7.49 -13.34
CA LEU A 97 -9.69 -6.47 -12.93
C LEU A 97 -9.29 -5.80 -11.61
N TRP A 98 -9.55 -4.50 -11.53
CA TRP A 98 -9.45 -3.71 -10.31
C TRP A 98 -10.84 -3.61 -9.68
N LYS A 99 -11.05 -4.17 -8.48
CA LYS A 99 -12.28 -3.90 -7.73
C LYS A 99 -12.23 -2.45 -7.22
N ARG A 100 -13.13 -1.62 -7.76
CA ARG A 100 -13.36 -0.22 -7.36
C ARG A 100 -14.02 -0.10 -5.99
#